data_AF-A0A7V3VVU8-F1
#
_entry.id   AF-A0A7V3VVU8-F1
#
_cell.length_a   1.000
_cell.length_b   1.000
_cell.length_c   1.000
_cell.angle_alpha   90.00
_cell.angle_beta   90.00
_cell.angle_gamma   90.00
#
_symmetry.space_group_name_H-M   'P 1'
#
loop_
_entity.id
_entity.type
_entity.pdbx_description
1 polymer ?
#
loop_
_entity_poly.entity_id
_entity_poly.type
_entity_poly.pdbx_seq_one_letter_code
_entity_poly.pdbx_strand_id
1 'polypeptide(L)'
;MFLGFTGPNASGKGEAIKYLVEKKKFISFSLSDIIREEARKRGLEVTRDNLIAIGNELREKEGPSILAKRTILKIKNAPQAVVDSIRNPYEVEELRKNLKDFKLIGITADVKTRFERAKARKRTGDGETLKEFIEKEEKENSTDKNAQQLNKCFEMADFKIDNSGSLEELYWKIDGILNELNYKPYKRPSWDEYFIKMAYLVAERSTCLRHHVGAVIVKNNYLISSGYNGAPSGVKDCTELGCLRDQLGIQSGTRHEVCRAVHAEQNAIIQAAIHGSGTEGATIYCTHSPCIICAKMIVNAKIKRFVTSSYYPDKTYEELFKEAGIKFDIIKKPDLSITTLD
;
A
#
# COMPACT_ATOMS: atom_id res chain seq x y z
N MET A 1 0.94 5.36 3.16
CA MET A 1 1.25 5.83 4.54
C MET A 1 2.45 6.75 4.47
N PHE A 2 2.38 7.90 5.13
CA PHE A 2 3.47 8.88 5.17
C PHE A 2 3.87 9.18 6.61
N LEU A 3 5.15 9.03 6.92
CA LEU A 3 5.68 9.28 8.25
C LEU A 3 6.66 10.45 8.21
N GLY A 4 6.61 11.34 9.19
CA GLY A 4 7.62 12.38 9.41
C GLY A 4 8.45 12.08 10.64
N PHE A 5 9.72 12.49 10.65
CA PHE A 5 10.57 12.41 11.83
C PHE A 5 11.08 13.78 12.26
N THR A 6 10.96 14.03 13.57
CA THR A 6 11.51 15.21 14.24
C THR A 6 12.20 14.80 15.54
N GLY A 7 13.04 15.68 16.08
CA GLY A 7 13.75 15.45 17.34
C GLY A 7 15.21 15.90 17.31
N PRO A 8 15.89 15.88 18.47
CA PRO A 8 17.21 16.48 18.61
C PRO A 8 18.31 15.73 17.89
N ASN A 9 19.48 16.37 17.77
CA ASN A 9 20.64 15.75 17.14
C ASN A 9 21.05 14.47 17.89
N ALA A 10 21.54 13.49 17.15
CA ALA A 10 21.95 12.17 17.65
C ALA A 10 20.88 11.35 18.40
N SER A 11 19.58 11.69 18.28
CA SER A 11 18.49 10.94 18.92
C SER A 11 18.16 9.57 18.29
N GLY A 12 18.70 9.26 17.10
CA GLY A 12 18.51 7.96 16.43
C GLY A 12 17.50 7.95 15.27
N LYS A 13 16.98 9.11 14.84
CA LYS A 13 16.12 9.25 13.65
C LYS A 13 16.65 8.51 12.41
N GLY A 14 17.94 8.68 12.10
CA GLY A 14 18.56 8.03 10.94
C GLY A 14 18.49 6.51 10.99
N GLU A 15 18.59 5.92 12.18
CA GLU A 15 18.50 4.46 12.35
C GLU A 15 17.04 3.98 12.25
N ALA A 16 16.09 4.74 12.83
CA ALA A 16 14.67 4.48 12.65
C ALA A 16 14.25 4.52 11.15
N ILE A 17 14.74 5.51 10.41
CA ILE A 17 14.50 5.64 8.97
C ILE A 17 15.10 4.47 8.21
N LYS A 18 16.35 4.09 8.54
CA LYS A 18 17.02 2.94 7.92
C LYS A 18 16.22 1.66 8.12
N TYR A 19 15.74 1.41 9.34
CA TYR A 19 14.86 0.28 9.65
C TYR A 19 13.58 0.29 8.81
N LEU A 20 12.90 1.44 8.70
CA LEU A 20 11.69 1.58 7.88
C LEU A 20 11.95 1.33 6.39
N VAL A 21 13.07 1.81 5.86
CA VAL A 21 13.45 1.59 4.45
C VAL A 21 13.75 0.11 4.21
N GLU A 22 14.63 -0.48 5.00
CA GLU A 22 15.14 -1.84 4.77
C GLU A 22 14.13 -2.93 5.12
N LYS A 23 13.38 -2.77 6.23
CA LYS A 23 12.49 -3.82 6.76
C LYS A 23 11.02 -3.58 6.43
N LYS A 24 10.64 -2.33 6.20
CA LYS A 24 9.24 -1.96 5.97
C LYS A 24 8.98 -1.37 4.58
N LYS A 25 9.98 -1.27 3.69
CA LYS A 25 9.83 -0.80 2.28
C LYS A 25 9.42 0.67 2.15
N PHE A 26 9.70 1.52 3.13
CA PHE A 26 9.50 2.96 2.96
C PHE A 26 10.54 3.56 2.00
N ILE A 27 10.17 4.63 1.31
CA ILE A 27 11.12 5.47 0.56
C ILE A 27 11.46 6.68 1.43
N SER A 28 12.75 6.98 1.62
CA SER A 28 13.17 8.12 2.43
C SER A 28 13.35 9.39 1.60
N PHE A 29 12.90 10.50 2.16
CA PHE A 29 13.14 11.86 1.67
C PHE A 29 13.60 12.72 2.84
N SER A 30 14.46 13.70 2.60
CA SER A 30 14.87 14.66 3.63
C SER A 30 14.61 16.09 3.17
N LEU A 31 14.03 16.91 4.05
CA LEU A 31 13.89 18.36 3.81
C LEU A 31 15.27 19.02 3.64
N SER A 32 16.29 18.46 4.30
CA SER A 32 17.66 18.93 4.16
C SER A 32 18.27 18.59 2.80
N ASP A 33 17.73 17.61 2.05
CA ASP A 33 18.21 17.34 0.69
C ASP A 33 17.86 18.48 -0.26
N ILE A 34 16.72 19.16 -0.06
CA ILE A 34 16.36 20.37 -0.81
C ILE A 34 17.42 21.46 -0.59
N ILE A 35 17.87 21.65 0.65
CA ILE A 35 18.91 22.63 0.99
C ILE A 35 20.27 22.20 0.39
N ARG A 36 20.61 20.91 0.46
CA ARG A 36 21.88 20.39 -0.12
C ARG A 36 21.92 20.54 -1.64
N GLU A 37 20.81 20.29 -2.32
CA GLU A 37 20.68 20.53 -3.76
C GLU A 37 20.84 22.01 -4.10
N GLU A 38 20.24 22.89 -3.30
CA GLU A 38 20.38 24.33 -3.47
C GLU A 38 21.84 24.80 -3.23
N ALA A 39 22.51 24.29 -2.19
CA ALA A 39 23.93 24.58 -1.94
C ALA A 39 24.81 24.18 -3.13
N ARG A 40 24.59 22.98 -3.69
CA ARG A 40 25.32 22.48 -4.86
C ARG A 40 25.05 23.34 -6.10
N LYS A 41 23.80 23.76 -6.33
CA LYS A 41 23.45 24.67 -7.44
C LYS A 41 24.18 26.01 -7.35
N ARG A 42 24.41 26.49 -6.12
CA ARG A 42 25.12 27.74 -5.83
C ARG A 42 26.64 27.58 -5.78
N GLY A 43 27.17 26.37 -5.98
CA GLY A 43 28.61 26.09 -5.86
C GLY A 43 29.16 26.23 -4.43
N LEU A 44 28.30 26.16 -3.41
CA LEU A 44 28.69 26.29 -2.02
C LEU A 44 29.04 24.92 -1.42
N GLU A 45 30.04 24.91 -0.53
CA GLU A 45 30.40 23.72 0.23
C GLU A 45 29.26 23.30 1.17
N VAL A 46 29.01 22.00 1.28
CA VAL A 46 27.90 21.43 2.08
C VAL A 46 28.30 21.34 3.55
N THR A 47 28.44 22.50 4.20
CA THR A 47 28.73 22.63 5.64
C THR A 47 27.44 22.88 6.43
N ARG A 48 27.45 22.61 7.74
CA ARG A 48 26.28 22.82 8.61
C ARG A 48 25.80 24.27 8.58
N ASP A 49 26.72 25.21 8.69
CA ASP A 49 26.41 26.64 8.74
C ASP A 49 25.84 27.13 7.41
N ASN A 50 26.40 26.69 6.28
CA ASN A 50 25.85 26.99 4.96
C ASN A 50 24.42 26.43 4.80
N LEU A 51 24.18 25.20 5.24
CA LEU A 51 22.84 24.61 5.16
C LEU A 51 21.82 25.35 6.03
N ILE A 52 22.21 25.81 7.23
CA ILE A 52 21.34 26.62 8.08
C ILE A 52 21.03 27.96 7.41
N ALA A 53 22.06 28.65 6.90
CA ALA A 53 21.91 29.95 6.24
C ALA A 53 21.00 29.84 5.00
N ILE A 54 21.25 28.88 4.11
CA ILE A 54 20.42 28.65 2.92
C ILE A 54 19.00 28.27 3.33
N GLY A 55 18.84 27.42 4.36
CA GLY A 55 17.52 27.04 4.85
C GLY A 55 16.71 28.23 5.36
N ASN A 56 17.33 29.13 6.11
CA ASN A 56 16.68 30.36 6.61
C ASN A 56 16.34 31.31 5.45
N GLU A 57 17.27 31.50 4.51
CA GLU A 57 17.06 32.34 3.32
C GLU A 57 15.89 31.84 2.46
N LEU A 58 15.81 30.53 2.20
CA LEU A 58 14.69 29.94 1.45
C LEU A 58 13.35 30.18 2.18
N ARG A 59 13.32 30.01 3.50
CA ARG A 59 12.11 30.24 4.31
C ARG A 59 11.71 31.70 4.34
N GLU A 60 12.67 32.63 4.35
CA GLU A 60 12.41 34.06 4.29
C GLU A 60 11.84 34.48 2.93
N LYS A 61 12.42 33.99 1.83
CA LYS A 61 12.02 34.36 0.47
C LYS A 61 10.72 33.71 0.00
N GLU A 62 10.53 32.42 0.29
CA GLU A 62 9.45 31.60 -0.29
C GLU A 62 8.44 31.11 0.76
N GLY A 63 8.68 31.45 2.03
CA GLY A 63 7.84 31.10 3.17
C GLY A 63 8.35 29.88 3.96
N PRO A 64 7.94 29.76 5.24
CA PRO A 64 8.51 28.80 6.19
C PRO A 64 8.27 27.32 5.83
N SER A 65 7.27 27.02 5.01
CA SER A 65 6.95 25.66 4.56
C SER A 65 7.62 25.25 3.23
N ILE A 66 8.49 26.08 2.63
CA ILE A 66 9.02 25.83 1.29
C ILE A 66 9.72 24.48 1.14
N LEU A 67 10.49 24.05 2.15
CA LEU A 67 11.20 22.77 2.10
C LEU A 67 10.22 21.58 2.06
N ALA A 68 9.13 21.66 2.82
CA ALA A 68 8.06 20.69 2.77
C ALA A 68 7.37 20.70 1.40
N LYS A 69 6.97 21.87 0.87
CA LYS A 69 6.35 22.01 -0.45
C LYS A 69 7.17 21.33 -1.56
N ARG A 70 8.47 21.64 -1.62
CA ARG A 70 9.37 21.03 -2.62
C ARG A 70 9.56 19.54 -2.42
N THR A 71 9.57 19.08 -1.17
CA THR A 71 9.69 17.64 -0.84
C THR A 71 8.42 16.87 -1.23
N ILE A 72 7.22 17.44 -1.00
CA ILE A 72 5.93 16.84 -1.39
C ILE A 72 5.88 16.56 -2.91
N LEU A 73 6.40 17.46 -3.74
CA LEU A 73 6.48 17.24 -5.19
C LEU A 73 7.30 15.99 -5.56
N LYS A 74 8.35 15.67 -4.78
CA LYS A 74 9.16 14.46 -4.95
C LYS A 74 8.46 13.21 -4.41
N ILE A 75 7.64 13.37 -3.37
CA ILE A 75 6.91 12.27 -2.72
C ILE A 75 5.69 11.81 -3.53
N LYS A 76 5.12 12.67 -4.39
CA LYS A 76 3.82 12.44 -5.06
C LYS A 76 3.60 11.03 -5.65
N ASN A 77 4.65 10.38 -6.14
CA ASN A 77 4.55 9.05 -6.76
C ASN A 77 4.97 7.88 -5.83
N ALA A 78 5.32 8.17 -4.59
CA ALA A 78 5.71 7.17 -3.61
C ALA A 78 4.47 6.58 -2.93
N PRO A 79 4.26 5.25 -2.96
CA PRO A 79 3.11 4.62 -2.30
C PRO A 79 3.18 4.73 -0.77
N GLN A 80 4.39 4.86 -0.24
CA GLN A 80 4.68 5.10 1.16
C GLN A 80 6.04 5.75 1.30
N ALA A 81 6.16 6.75 2.17
CA ALA A 81 7.40 7.47 2.35
C ALA A 81 7.62 7.95 3.78
N VAL A 82 8.89 8.15 4.11
CA VAL A 82 9.34 8.74 5.35
C VAL A 82 10.06 10.05 5.06
N VAL A 83 9.74 11.08 5.82
CA VAL A 83 10.24 12.45 5.66
C VAL A 83 11.09 12.82 6.88
N ASP A 84 12.38 13.00 6.67
CA ASP A 84 13.34 13.34 7.71
C ASP A 84 13.61 14.86 7.79
N SER A 85 14.24 15.26 8.90
CA SER A 85 14.78 16.59 9.11
C SER A 85 13.71 17.69 9.17
N ILE A 86 12.54 17.35 9.74
CA ILE A 86 11.45 18.29 9.98
C ILE A 86 11.76 19.09 11.25
N ARG A 87 11.91 20.40 11.08
CA ARG A 87 12.42 21.30 12.14
C ARG A 87 11.65 22.61 12.26
N ASN A 88 10.67 22.86 11.41
CA ASN A 88 9.80 24.03 11.50
C ASN A 88 8.31 23.61 11.52
N PRO A 89 7.47 24.18 12.42
CA PRO A 89 6.05 23.83 12.52
C PRO A 89 5.25 23.96 11.22
N TYR A 90 5.56 24.97 10.40
CA TYR A 90 4.90 25.17 9.11
C TYR A 90 5.24 24.06 8.11
N GLU A 91 6.40 23.38 8.25
CA GLU A 91 6.72 22.18 7.47
C GLU A 91 5.81 21.01 7.87
N VAL A 92 5.55 20.84 9.17
CA VAL A 92 4.63 19.80 9.68
C VAL A 92 3.22 20.02 9.17
N GLU A 93 2.73 21.26 9.25
CA GLU A 93 1.39 21.64 8.76
C GLU A 93 1.24 21.40 7.27
N GLU A 94 2.24 21.80 6.47
CA GLU A 94 2.24 21.58 5.03
C GLU A 94 2.24 20.10 4.66
N LEU A 95 3.03 19.28 5.36
CA LEU A 95 3.05 17.83 5.17
C LEU A 95 1.69 17.20 5.54
N ARG A 96 1.10 17.58 6.68
CA ARG A 96 -0.24 17.13 7.10
C ARG A 96 -1.32 17.51 6.11
N LYS A 97 -1.24 18.70 5.52
CA LYS A 97 -2.22 19.21 4.57
C LYS A 97 -2.20 18.45 3.24
N ASN A 98 -1.02 18.06 2.77
CA ASN A 98 -0.84 17.54 1.40
C ASN A 98 -0.54 16.04 1.32
N LEU A 99 -0.14 15.39 2.42
CA LEU A 99 0.11 13.95 2.47
C LEU A 99 -1.00 13.26 3.27
N LYS A 100 -1.80 12.45 2.58
CA LYS A 100 -2.90 11.70 3.18
C LYS A 100 -2.40 10.80 4.31
N ASP A 101 -3.07 10.84 5.46
CA ASP A 101 -2.73 10.04 6.64
C ASP A 101 -1.28 10.24 7.15
N PHE A 102 -0.74 11.46 7.00
CA PHE A 102 0.58 11.79 7.52
C PHE A 102 0.63 11.75 9.05
N LYS A 103 1.65 11.08 9.60
CA LYS A 103 1.93 11.02 11.04
C LYS A 103 3.34 11.47 11.36
N LEU A 104 3.50 12.34 12.35
CA LEU A 104 4.79 12.82 12.82
C LEU A 104 5.25 12.01 14.04
N ILE A 105 6.48 11.50 13.98
CA ILE A 105 7.12 10.76 15.07
C ILE A 105 8.28 11.58 15.61
N GLY A 106 8.21 11.93 16.89
CA GLY A 106 9.28 12.59 17.62
C GLY A 106 10.19 11.54 18.26
N ILE A 107 11.48 11.51 17.91
CA ILE A 107 12.47 10.66 18.60
C ILE A 107 13.41 11.52 19.43
N THR A 108 13.43 11.27 20.72
CA THR A 108 14.38 11.84 21.69
C THR A 108 15.27 10.76 22.30
N ALA A 109 16.27 11.17 23.04
CA ALA A 109 17.09 10.34 23.92
C ALA A 109 17.74 11.27 24.96
N ASP A 110 18.21 10.73 26.08
CA ASP A 110 18.90 11.51 27.09
C ASP A 110 20.12 12.23 26.50
N VAL A 111 20.39 13.43 27.02
CA VAL A 111 21.41 14.33 26.46
C VAL A 111 22.80 13.68 26.47
N LYS A 112 23.11 12.88 27.50
CA LYS A 112 24.42 12.24 27.66
C LYS A 112 24.63 11.16 26.59
N THR A 113 23.68 10.26 26.41
CA THR A 113 23.71 9.24 25.36
C THR A 113 23.72 9.87 23.98
N ARG A 114 22.98 10.96 23.73
CA ARG A 114 23.06 11.68 22.45
C ARG A 114 24.45 12.26 22.19
N PHE A 115 25.07 12.85 23.20
CA PHE A 115 26.42 13.38 23.10
C PHE A 115 27.46 12.28 22.84
N GLU A 116 27.36 11.14 23.51
CA GLU A 116 28.23 9.97 23.27
C GLU A 116 28.07 9.43 21.84
N ARG A 117 26.82 9.31 21.36
CA ARG A 117 26.51 8.93 19.98
C ARG A 117 27.07 9.94 18.97
N ALA A 118 27.03 11.23 19.27
CA ALA A 118 27.58 12.29 18.43
C ALA A 118 29.11 12.18 18.34
N LYS A 119 29.79 11.98 19.48
CA LYS A 119 31.25 11.75 19.54
C LYS A 119 31.67 10.52 18.74
N ALA A 120 30.96 9.40 18.89
CA ALA A 120 31.27 8.16 18.17
C ALA A 120 31.18 8.32 16.64
N ARG A 121 30.32 9.22 16.14
CA ARG A 121 30.13 9.47 14.70
C ARG A 121 31.24 10.31 14.06
N LYS A 122 32.10 10.96 14.86
CA LYS A 122 33.23 11.81 14.42
C LYS A 122 32.86 12.81 13.32
N ARG A 123 31.64 13.36 13.37
CA ARG A 123 31.16 14.30 12.37
C ARG A 123 31.62 15.71 12.73
N THR A 124 32.14 16.46 11.74
CA THR A 124 32.51 17.87 11.93
C THR A 124 31.30 18.70 12.38
N GLY A 125 31.45 19.46 13.47
CA GLY A 125 30.45 20.40 13.96
C GLY A 125 29.53 19.94 15.09
N ASP A 126 29.66 18.71 15.61
CA ASP A 126 28.83 18.21 16.73
C ASP A 126 29.21 18.76 18.12
N GLY A 127 30.31 19.50 18.26
CA GLY A 127 30.75 20.08 19.55
C GLY A 127 31.66 19.13 20.33
N GLU A 128 32.72 19.65 20.92
CA GLU A 128 33.75 18.85 21.59
C GLU A 128 33.36 18.56 23.05
N THR A 129 32.60 19.48 23.64
CA THR A 129 32.13 19.44 25.03
C THR A 129 30.62 19.29 25.12
N LEU A 130 30.14 18.72 26.24
CA LEU A 130 28.70 18.56 26.50
C LEU A 130 27.97 19.90 26.55
N LYS A 131 28.66 20.94 27.04
CA LYS A 131 28.12 22.30 27.13
C LYS A 131 27.86 22.88 25.74
N GLU A 132 28.84 22.82 24.84
CA GLU A 132 28.66 23.25 23.44
C GLU A 132 27.56 22.47 22.72
N PHE A 133 27.43 21.18 23.01
CA PHE A 133 26.38 20.34 22.43
C PHE A 133 24.99 20.84 22.82
N ILE A 134 24.79 21.20 24.10
CA ILE A 134 23.54 21.77 24.60
C ILE A 134 23.29 23.16 24.01
N GLU A 135 24.28 24.06 24.04
CA GLU A 135 24.16 25.42 23.50
C GLU A 135 23.81 25.42 22.00
N LYS A 136 24.32 24.44 21.23
CA LYS A 136 23.97 24.27 19.82
C LYS A 136 22.53 23.80 19.61
N GLU A 137 22.01 22.98 20.52
CA GLU A 137 20.63 22.50 20.46
C GLU A 137 19.63 23.59 20.83
N GLU A 138 19.97 24.47 21.77
CA GLU A 138 19.18 25.67 22.09
C GLU A 138 19.02 26.58 20.85
N LYS A 139 20.06 26.69 20.02
CA LYS A 139 20.00 27.45 18.75
C LYS A 139 19.07 26.82 17.71
N GLU A 140 18.67 25.56 17.84
CA GLU A 140 17.68 24.91 16.96
C GLU A 140 16.22 25.26 17.35
N ASN A 141 16.04 26.12 18.37
CA ASN A 141 14.76 26.54 18.93
C ASN A 141 14.59 28.06 18.93
N SER A 142 14.46 28.65 17.74
CA SER A 142 14.22 30.07 17.56
C SER A 142 12.76 30.48 17.80
N THR A 143 12.56 31.73 18.19
CA THR A 143 11.23 32.37 18.21
C THR A 143 10.79 32.84 16.82
N ASP A 144 11.73 33.04 15.89
CA ASP A 144 11.45 33.42 14.51
C ASP A 144 10.74 32.29 13.75
N LYS A 145 9.63 32.65 13.10
CA LYS A 145 8.81 31.75 12.26
C LYS A 145 9.57 31.17 11.07
N ASN A 146 10.59 31.87 10.57
CA ASN A 146 11.40 31.46 9.42
C ASN A 146 12.65 30.66 9.82
N ALA A 147 12.90 30.48 11.12
CA ALA A 147 14.00 29.69 11.64
C ALA A 147 13.54 28.32 12.13
N GLN A 148 14.48 27.51 12.62
CA GLN A 148 14.15 26.20 13.21
C GLN A 148 13.48 26.37 14.57
N GLN A 149 12.43 25.59 14.82
CA GLN A 149 11.66 25.56 16.08
C GLN A 149 11.40 24.09 16.46
N LEU A 150 12.48 23.38 16.77
CA LEU A 150 12.47 21.92 16.93
C LEU A 150 11.51 21.43 18.02
N ASN A 151 11.48 22.09 19.17
CA ASN A 151 10.65 21.74 20.31
C ASN A 151 9.16 21.82 19.95
N LYS A 152 8.76 22.87 19.21
CA LYS A 152 7.39 22.99 18.70
C LYS A 152 7.04 21.84 17.76
N CYS A 153 7.95 21.43 16.88
CA CYS A 153 7.73 20.26 16.02
C CYS A 153 7.59 18.98 16.84
N PHE A 154 8.41 18.82 17.88
CA PHE A 154 8.36 17.66 18.77
C PHE A 154 7.05 17.61 19.57
N GLU A 155 6.54 18.76 20.01
CA GLU A 155 5.23 18.88 20.66
C GLU A 155 4.10 18.48 19.72
N MET A 156 4.20 18.83 18.43
CA MET A 156 3.24 18.45 17.39
C MET A 156 3.28 16.96 17.02
N ALA A 157 4.26 16.19 17.50
CA ALA A 157 4.40 14.77 17.14
C ALA A 157 3.21 13.94 17.61
N ASP A 158 2.65 13.15 16.70
CA ASP A 158 1.57 12.20 16.96
C ASP A 158 2.06 11.06 17.89
N PHE A 159 3.32 10.65 17.72
CA PHE A 159 3.97 9.63 18.54
C PHE A 159 5.33 10.13 19.03
N LYS A 160 5.70 9.74 20.25
CA LYS A 160 6.98 10.11 20.87
C LYS A 160 7.73 8.86 21.30
N ILE A 161 8.97 8.74 20.87
CA ILE A 161 9.87 7.65 21.23
C ILE A 161 11.02 8.23 22.05
N ASP A 162 11.21 7.69 23.25
CA ASP A 162 12.47 7.79 23.97
C ASP A 162 13.40 6.65 23.53
N ASN A 163 14.54 7.02 22.94
CA ASN A 163 15.57 6.14 22.41
C ASN A 163 16.85 6.19 23.29
N SER A 164 16.67 6.28 24.61
CA SER A 164 17.77 6.15 25.58
C SER A 164 18.18 4.69 25.81
N GLY A 165 17.34 3.73 25.41
CA GLY A 165 17.59 2.28 25.53
C GLY A 165 18.35 1.65 24.36
N SER A 166 18.10 0.36 24.12
CA SER A 166 18.79 -0.42 23.08
C SER A 166 18.23 -0.18 21.68
N LEU A 167 18.97 -0.65 20.67
CA LEU A 167 18.52 -0.60 19.28
C LEU A 167 17.30 -1.50 19.03
N GLU A 168 17.23 -2.68 19.68
CA GLU A 168 16.05 -3.53 19.57
C GLU A 168 14.81 -2.85 20.16
N GLU A 169 14.98 -2.12 21.28
CA GLU A 169 13.89 -1.37 21.90
C GLU A 169 13.35 -0.27 20.98
N LEU A 170 14.24 0.45 20.27
CA LEU A 170 13.84 1.42 19.25
C LEU A 170 12.97 0.77 18.16
N TYR A 171 13.41 -0.36 17.62
CA TYR A 171 12.67 -1.06 16.57
C TYR A 171 11.33 -1.60 17.07
N TRP A 172 11.28 -2.12 18.29
CA TRP A 172 10.05 -2.56 18.92
C TRP A 172 9.06 -1.40 19.09
N LYS A 173 9.50 -0.21 19.52
CA LYS A 173 8.65 0.98 19.62
C LYS A 173 8.14 1.43 18.26
N ILE A 174 8.98 1.41 17.22
CA ILE A 174 8.57 1.72 15.84
C ILE A 174 7.51 0.73 15.36
N ASP A 175 7.72 -0.57 15.58
CA ASP A 175 6.75 -1.59 15.19
C ASP A 175 5.43 -1.47 15.96
N GLY A 176 5.48 -1.08 17.24
CA GLY A 176 4.30 -0.74 18.03
C GLY A 176 3.45 0.36 17.38
N ILE A 177 4.09 1.47 16.98
CA ILE A 177 3.42 2.57 16.26
C ILE A 177 2.85 2.11 14.93
N LEU A 178 3.62 1.34 14.14
CA LEU A 178 3.15 0.82 12.85
C LEU A 178 1.92 -0.08 13.01
N ASN A 179 1.90 -0.90 14.07
CA ASN A 179 0.75 -1.75 14.38
C ASN A 179 -0.48 -0.92 14.79
N GLU A 180 -0.32 0.10 15.62
CA GLU A 180 -1.40 1.02 16.00
C GLU A 180 -1.99 1.75 14.78
N LEU A 181 -1.12 2.12 13.83
CA LEU A 181 -1.51 2.73 12.56
C LEU A 181 -2.06 1.73 11.52
N ASN A 182 -2.23 0.46 11.89
CA ASN A 182 -2.64 -0.63 10.98
C ASN A 182 -1.82 -0.67 9.69
N TYR A 183 -0.52 -0.45 9.81
CA TYR A 183 0.39 -0.38 8.67
C TYR A 183 0.35 -1.68 7.87
N LYS A 184 -0.02 -1.55 6.60
CA LYS A 184 0.13 -2.60 5.59
C LYS A 184 1.16 -2.14 4.57
N PRO A 185 2.28 -2.86 4.39
CA PRO A 185 3.27 -2.48 3.42
C PRO A 185 2.67 -2.48 2.03
N TYR A 186 2.99 -1.44 1.24
CA TYR A 186 2.62 -1.44 -0.17
C TYR A 186 3.20 -2.69 -0.84
N LYS A 187 2.29 -3.50 -1.38
CA LYS A 187 2.62 -4.75 -2.07
C LYS A 187 1.93 -4.71 -3.42
N ARG A 188 2.72 -4.74 -4.48
CA ARG A 188 2.20 -5.01 -5.83
C ARG A 188 1.50 -6.38 -5.79
N PRO A 189 0.22 -6.49 -6.17
CA PRO A 189 -0.46 -7.77 -6.18
C PRO A 189 0.26 -8.72 -7.13
N SER A 190 0.31 -10.00 -6.78
CA SER A 190 0.67 -11.04 -7.74
C SER A 190 -0.37 -11.10 -8.86
N TRP A 191 -0.04 -11.76 -9.98
CA TRP A 191 -1.00 -11.96 -11.07
C TRP A 191 -2.26 -12.67 -10.60
N ASP A 192 -2.11 -13.73 -9.80
CA ASP A 192 -3.26 -14.47 -9.28
C ASP A 192 -4.11 -13.61 -8.32
N GLU A 193 -3.48 -12.80 -7.44
CA GLU A 193 -4.19 -11.83 -6.60
C GLU A 193 -4.96 -10.81 -7.44
N TYR A 194 -4.32 -10.27 -8.49
CA TYR A 194 -4.92 -9.27 -9.39
C TYR A 194 -6.13 -9.81 -10.17
N PHE A 195 -6.02 -10.99 -10.79
CA PHE A 195 -7.11 -11.55 -11.59
C PHE A 195 -8.25 -12.11 -10.73
N ILE A 196 -7.97 -12.64 -9.53
CA ILE A 196 -9.06 -12.96 -8.59
C ILE A 196 -9.77 -11.70 -8.11
N LYS A 197 -9.05 -10.61 -7.80
CA LYS A 197 -9.69 -9.31 -7.50
C LYS A 197 -10.61 -8.87 -8.64
N MET A 198 -10.15 -8.99 -9.88
CA MET A 198 -10.94 -8.65 -11.05
C MET A 198 -12.19 -9.55 -11.18
N ALA A 199 -12.09 -10.85 -10.90
CA ALA A 199 -13.24 -11.75 -10.85
C ALA A 199 -14.28 -11.31 -9.80
N TYR A 200 -13.84 -10.86 -8.62
CA TYR A 200 -14.76 -10.28 -7.61
C TYR A 200 -15.40 -8.97 -8.08
N LEU A 201 -14.64 -8.07 -8.71
CA LEU A 201 -15.19 -6.84 -9.29
C LEU A 201 -16.25 -7.16 -10.34
N VAL A 202 -16.01 -8.15 -11.21
CA VAL A 202 -16.99 -8.62 -12.20
C VAL A 202 -18.24 -9.20 -11.52
N ALA A 203 -18.08 -9.92 -10.40
CA ALA A 203 -19.18 -10.52 -9.65
C ALA A 203 -20.17 -9.48 -9.07
N GLU A 204 -19.76 -8.23 -8.88
CA GLU A 204 -20.63 -7.15 -8.40
C GLU A 204 -21.82 -6.90 -9.32
N ARG A 205 -21.71 -7.27 -10.60
CA ARG A 205 -22.81 -7.17 -11.58
C ARG A 205 -23.77 -8.36 -11.58
N SER A 206 -23.51 -9.39 -10.77
CA SER A 206 -24.40 -10.56 -10.67
C SER A 206 -25.80 -10.17 -10.22
N THR A 207 -26.80 -10.80 -10.84
CA THR A 207 -28.22 -10.63 -10.52
C THR A 207 -28.80 -11.89 -9.87
N CYS A 208 -27.95 -12.81 -9.42
CA CYS A 208 -28.36 -14.02 -8.71
C CYS A 208 -28.58 -13.73 -7.21
N LEU A 209 -29.75 -14.10 -6.69
CA LEU A 209 -30.09 -13.90 -5.28
C LEU A 209 -29.36 -14.85 -4.29
N ARG A 210 -28.71 -15.91 -4.78
CA ARG A 210 -28.01 -16.88 -3.92
C ARG A 210 -26.52 -16.57 -3.76
N HIS A 211 -25.83 -16.28 -4.86
CA HIS A 211 -24.38 -16.09 -4.89
C HIS A 211 -23.99 -15.13 -6.00
N HIS A 212 -23.14 -14.14 -5.66
CA HIS A 212 -22.49 -13.28 -6.63
C HIS A 212 -21.20 -13.94 -7.12
N VAL A 213 -21.23 -14.50 -8.33
CA VAL A 213 -20.11 -15.21 -8.94
C VAL A 213 -19.61 -14.42 -10.14
N GLY A 214 -18.29 -14.28 -10.22
CA GLY A 214 -17.61 -13.63 -11.34
C GLY A 214 -16.42 -14.48 -11.78
N ALA A 215 -16.14 -14.45 -13.07
CA ALA A 215 -15.06 -15.18 -13.70
C ALA A 215 -14.36 -14.30 -14.75
N VAL A 216 -13.05 -14.47 -14.88
CA VAL A 216 -12.23 -13.86 -15.93
C VAL A 216 -11.33 -14.90 -16.58
N ILE A 217 -11.23 -14.87 -17.90
CA ILE A 217 -10.31 -15.72 -18.66
C ILE A 217 -9.10 -14.89 -19.05
N VAL A 218 -7.90 -15.42 -18.80
CA VAL A 218 -6.63 -14.71 -18.98
C VAL A 218 -5.66 -15.60 -19.74
N LYS A 219 -4.94 -15.01 -20.70
CA LYS A 219 -3.85 -15.68 -21.44
C LYS A 219 -2.67 -14.74 -21.56
N ASN A 220 -1.48 -15.22 -21.25
CA ASN A 220 -0.24 -14.42 -21.26
C ASN A 220 -0.35 -13.12 -20.42
N ASN A 221 -1.08 -13.17 -19.29
CA ASN A 221 -1.41 -12.01 -18.45
C ASN A 221 -2.28 -10.93 -19.11
N TYR A 222 -2.93 -11.23 -20.24
CA TYR A 222 -3.96 -10.39 -20.84
C TYR A 222 -5.35 -10.95 -20.53
N LEU A 223 -6.25 -10.06 -20.12
CA LEU A 223 -7.67 -10.38 -19.98
C LEU A 223 -8.27 -10.66 -21.36
N ILE A 224 -8.83 -11.85 -21.54
CA ILE A 224 -9.53 -12.25 -22.77
C ILE A 224 -11.01 -11.86 -22.68
N SER A 225 -11.66 -12.28 -21.59
CA SER A 225 -13.09 -12.10 -21.38
C SER A 225 -13.43 -12.17 -19.90
N SER A 226 -14.63 -11.72 -19.57
CA SER A 226 -15.18 -11.81 -18.24
C SER A 226 -16.64 -12.25 -18.30
N GLY A 227 -17.15 -12.76 -17.18
CA GLY A 227 -18.54 -13.15 -17.03
C GLY A 227 -18.95 -13.15 -15.57
N TYR A 228 -20.20 -12.83 -15.31
CA TYR A 228 -20.84 -13.00 -14.01
C TYR A 228 -22.06 -13.89 -14.17
N ASN A 229 -22.54 -14.49 -13.08
CA ASN A 229 -23.75 -15.29 -13.15
C ASN A 229 -25.01 -14.41 -13.20
N GLY A 230 -25.88 -14.66 -14.16
CA GLY A 230 -27.09 -13.88 -14.39
C GLY A 230 -27.97 -14.54 -15.45
N ALA A 231 -29.22 -14.08 -15.59
CA ALA A 231 -30.11 -14.61 -16.63
C ALA A 231 -29.52 -14.35 -18.04
N PRO A 232 -29.93 -15.12 -19.06
CA PRO A 232 -29.54 -14.87 -20.44
C PRO A 232 -29.79 -13.42 -20.86
N SER A 233 -29.00 -12.91 -21.81
CA SER A 233 -29.15 -11.54 -22.29
C SER A 233 -30.54 -11.31 -22.89
N GLY A 234 -31.18 -10.20 -22.51
CA GLY A 234 -32.49 -9.80 -23.03
C GLY A 234 -33.70 -10.40 -22.31
N VAL A 235 -33.53 -11.17 -21.23
CA VAL A 235 -34.64 -11.69 -20.42
C VAL A 235 -34.57 -11.19 -18.98
N LYS A 236 -35.72 -11.23 -18.27
CA LYS A 236 -35.83 -10.86 -16.86
C LYS A 236 -35.00 -11.77 -15.97
N ASP A 237 -34.35 -11.18 -14.96
CA ASP A 237 -33.45 -11.91 -14.07
C ASP A 237 -34.07 -12.29 -12.71
N CYS A 238 -33.24 -12.81 -11.80
CA CYS A 238 -33.70 -13.26 -10.49
C CYS A 238 -34.04 -12.10 -9.54
N THR A 239 -33.52 -10.89 -9.76
CA THR A 239 -33.89 -9.71 -8.97
C THR A 239 -35.32 -9.25 -9.28
N GLU A 240 -35.79 -9.48 -10.52
CA GLU A 240 -37.17 -9.19 -10.92
C GLU A 240 -38.15 -10.34 -10.61
N LEU A 241 -37.75 -11.58 -10.85
CA LEU A 241 -38.66 -12.74 -10.83
C LEU A 241 -38.51 -13.65 -9.60
N GLY A 242 -37.56 -13.35 -8.71
CA GLY A 242 -37.14 -14.25 -7.66
C GLY A 242 -36.34 -15.45 -8.17
N CYS A 243 -35.86 -16.27 -7.23
CA CYS A 243 -35.07 -17.45 -7.54
C CYS A 243 -35.94 -18.68 -7.80
N LEU A 244 -35.93 -19.17 -9.04
CA LEU A 244 -36.64 -20.40 -9.43
C LEU A 244 -36.23 -21.61 -8.58
N ARG A 245 -34.96 -21.69 -8.19
CA ARG A 245 -34.45 -22.79 -7.38
C ARG A 245 -35.00 -22.76 -5.95
N ASP A 246 -35.22 -21.57 -5.38
CA ASP A 246 -35.84 -21.44 -4.05
C ASP A 246 -37.31 -21.84 -4.10
N GLN A 247 -38.03 -21.40 -5.15
CA GLN A 247 -39.43 -21.77 -5.38
C GLN A 247 -39.64 -23.28 -5.48
N LEU A 248 -38.66 -24.00 -6.04
CA LEU A 248 -38.69 -25.46 -6.21
C LEU A 248 -38.00 -26.23 -5.06
N GLY A 249 -37.54 -25.55 -4.01
CA GLY A 249 -36.86 -26.20 -2.88
C GLY A 249 -35.53 -26.90 -3.24
N ILE A 250 -34.83 -26.45 -4.28
CA ILE A 250 -33.61 -27.10 -4.77
C ILE A 250 -32.40 -26.63 -3.97
N GLN A 251 -31.72 -27.57 -3.29
CA GLN A 251 -30.51 -27.33 -2.51
C GLN A 251 -29.37 -26.72 -3.34
N SER A 252 -28.50 -25.90 -2.74
CA SER A 252 -27.28 -25.41 -3.38
C SER A 252 -26.34 -26.58 -3.74
N GLY A 253 -25.65 -26.52 -4.88
CA GLY A 253 -24.77 -27.61 -5.33
C GLY A 253 -25.42 -28.71 -6.16
N THR A 254 -26.75 -28.73 -6.32
CA THR A 254 -27.46 -29.80 -7.05
C THR A 254 -28.32 -29.27 -8.19
N ARG A 255 -28.68 -30.12 -9.17
CA ARG A 255 -29.61 -29.80 -10.26
C ARG A 255 -29.32 -28.45 -10.96
N HIS A 256 -28.06 -28.22 -11.32
CA HIS A 256 -27.58 -26.95 -11.87
C HIS A 256 -28.31 -26.55 -13.15
N GLU A 257 -28.77 -27.53 -13.93
CA GLU A 257 -29.54 -27.37 -15.17
C GLU A 257 -30.89 -26.67 -14.99
N VAL A 258 -31.44 -26.63 -13.77
CA VAL A 258 -32.70 -25.94 -13.45
C VAL A 258 -32.49 -24.44 -13.22
N CYS A 259 -31.24 -23.99 -13.04
CA CYS A 259 -30.95 -22.59 -12.78
C CYS A 259 -31.33 -21.70 -13.98
N ARG A 260 -32.05 -20.60 -13.74
CA ARG A 260 -32.29 -19.57 -14.76
C ARG A 260 -30.98 -18.88 -15.19
N ALA A 261 -30.05 -18.74 -14.25
CA ALA A 261 -28.82 -18.02 -14.49
C ALA A 261 -27.85 -18.88 -15.31
N VAL A 262 -27.27 -18.28 -16.34
CA VAL A 262 -26.02 -18.73 -16.94
C VAL A 262 -24.90 -18.44 -15.93
N HIS A 263 -24.03 -19.40 -15.68
CA HIS A 263 -22.96 -19.26 -14.69
C HIS A 263 -21.84 -18.33 -15.19
N ALA A 264 -21.05 -17.80 -14.26
CA ALA A 264 -20.01 -16.83 -14.56
C ALA A 264 -18.96 -17.37 -15.55
N GLU A 265 -18.55 -18.62 -15.35
CA GLU A 265 -17.57 -19.34 -16.19
C GLU A 265 -18.12 -19.56 -17.60
N GLN A 266 -19.40 -19.91 -17.70
CA GLN A 266 -20.08 -20.09 -18.98
C GLN A 266 -20.15 -18.76 -19.73
N ASN A 267 -20.56 -17.69 -19.05
CA ASN A 267 -20.60 -16.36 -19.64
C ASN A 267 -19.21 -15.89 -20.08
N ALA A 268 -18.15 -16.14 -19.32
CA ALA A 268 -16.80 -15.79 -19.73
C ALA A 268 -16.36 -16.54 -21.01
N ILE A 269 -16.69 -17.83 -21.14
CA ILE A 269 -16.42 -18.63 -22.35
C ILE A 269 -17.26 -18.14 -23.53
N ILE A 270 -18.56 -17.89 -23.33
CA ILE A 270 -19.48 -17.37 -24.36
C ILE A 270 -18.97 -16.02 -24.88
N GLN A 271 -18.57 -15.12 -23.98
CA GLN A 271 -18.04 -13.81 -24.36
C GLN A 271 -16.74 -13.92 -25.15
N ALA A 272 -15.84 -14.86 -24.79
CA ALA A 272 -14.65 -15.11 -25.59
C ALA A 272 -15.01 -15.58 -27.01
N ALA A 273 -15.99 -16.47 -27.14
CA ALA A 273 -16.45 -16.98 -28.43
C ALA A 273 -17.11 -15.89 -29.30
N ILE A 274 -18.00 -15.06 -28.72
CA ILE A 274 -18.65 -13.94 -29.43
C ILE A 274 -17.62 -12.99 -30.04
N HIS A 275 -16.54 -12.72 -29.33
CA HIS A 275 -15.49 -11.80 -29.78
C HIS A 275 -14.35 -12.47 -30.57
N GLY A 276 -14.46 -13.77 -30.87
CA GLY A 276 -13.44 -14.50 -31.64
C GLY A 276 -12.11 -14.68 -30.92
N SER A 277 -12.09 -14.63 -29.59
CA SER A 277 -10.87 -14.75 -28.78
C SER A 277 -10.62 -16.19 -28.34
N GLY A 278 -9.48 -16.77 -28.73
CA GLY A 278 -9.12 -18.15 -28.40
C GLY A 278 -8.74 -18.35 -26.93
N THR A 279 -9.41 -19.30 -26.26
CA THR A 279 -9.19 -19.65 -24.84
C THR A 279 -8.20 -20.79 -24.61
N GLU A 280 -7.66 -21.38 -25.68
CA GLU A 280 -6.71 -22.48 -25.56
C GLU A 280 -5.43 -22.08 -24.81
N GLY A 281 -5.05 -22.90 -23.82
CA GLY A 281 -3.91 -22.64 -22.95
C GLY A 281 -4.14 -21.56 -21.90
N ALA A 282 -5.33 -20.96 -21.83
CA ALA A 282 -5.64 -19.90 -20.88
C ALA A 282 -5.77 -20.39 -19.44
N THR A 283 -5.81 -19.43 -18.52
CA THR A 283 -6.21 -19.62 -17.12
C THR A 283 -7.56 -18.95 -16.91
N ILE A 284 -8.49 -19.62 -16.23
CA ILE A 284 -9.72 -19.00 -15.74
C ILE A 284 -9.60 -18.74 -14.24
N TYR A 285 -9.92 -17.52 -13.83
CA TYR A 285 -10.00 -17.10 -12.44
C TYR A 285 -11.47 -16.90 -12.10
N CYS A 286 -11.98 -17.60 -11.09
CA CYS A 286 -13.38 -17.51 -10.67
C CYS A 286 -13.47 -17.25 -9.16
N THR A 287 -14.52 -16.56 -8.71
CA THR A 287 -14.69 -16.31 -7.26
C THR A 287 -14.94 -17.61 -6.48
N HIS A 288 -15.60 -18.60 -7.12
CA HIS A 288 -15.96 -19.90 -6.53
C HIS A 288 -15.46 -21.06 -7.41
N SER A 289 -15.33 -22.26 -6.82
CA SER A 289 -15.07 -23.48 -7.60
C SER A 289 -16.22 -23.80 -8.57
N PRO A 290 -15.95 -24.47 -9.70
CA PRO A 290 -16.94 -24.63 -10.74
C PRO A 290 -17.92 -25.77 -10.41
N CYS A 291 -19.13 -25.70 -10.96
CA CYS A 291 -19.99 -26.89 -11.03
C CYS A 291 -19.50 -27.84 -12.14
N ILE A 292 -19.99 -29.08 -12.15
CA ILE A 292 -19.63 -30.06 -13.18
C ILE A 292 -19.93 -29.61 -14.62
N ILE A 293 -21.00 -28.83 -14.83
CA ILE A 293 -21.36 -28.32 -16.16
C ILE A 293 -20.29 -27.33 -16.65
N CYS A 294 -19.90 -26.39 -15.78
CA CYS A 294 -18.84 -25.42 -16.09
C CYS A 294 -17.51 -26.11 -16.29
N ALA A 295 -17.17 -27.11 -15.46
CA ALA A 295 -15.93 -27.88 -15.57
C ALA A 295 -15.80 -28.58 -16.94
N LYS A 296 -16.87 -29.23 -17.43
CA LYS A 296 -16.91 -29.82 -18.78
C LYS A 296 -16.66 -28.79 -19.87
N MET A 297 -17.25 -27.60 -19.76
CA MET A 297 -17.04 -26.51 -20.72
C MET A 297 -15.60 -25.99 -20.69
N ILE A 298 -15.00 -25.84 -19.50
CA ILE A 298 -13.62 -25.40 -19.32
C ILE A 298 -12.63 -26.37 -20.01
N VAL A 299 -12.82 -27.69 -19.82
CA VAL A 299 -12.01 -28.72 -20.48
C VAL A 299 -12.13 -28.61 -22.01
N ASN A 300 -13.34 -28.48 -22.53
CA ASN A 300 -13.57 -28.39 -23.97
C ASN A 300 -13.08 -27.06 -24.57
N ALA A 301 -13.08 -25.98 -23.79
CA ALA A 301 -12.49 -24.69 -24.16
C ALA A 301 -10.95 -24.70 -24.16
N LYS A 302 -10.32 -25.85 -23.89
CA LYS A 302 -8.86 -26.06 -23.86
C LYS A 302 -8.11 -25.14 -22.89
N ILE A 303 -8.82 -24.64 -21.87
CA ILE A 303 -8.22 -23.93 -20.73
C ILE A 303 -7.35 -24.93 -19.96
N LYS A 304 -6.24 -24.48 -19.36
CA LYS A 304 -5.27 -25.37 -18.69
C LYS A 304 -5.15 -25.17 -17.19
N ARG A 305 -5.71 -24.07 -16.67
CA ARG A 305 -5.63 -23.74 -15.25
C ARG A 305 -6.91 -23.08 -14.78
N PHE A 306 -7.38 -23.47 -13.61
CA PHE A 306 -8.49 -22.87 -12.89
C PHE A 306 -8.00 -22.38 -11.54
N VAL A 307 -8.29 -21.13 -11.20
CA VAL A 307 -7.90 -20.52 -9.92
C VAL A 307 -9.16 -19.98 -9.22
N THR A 308 -9.30 -20.27 -7.93
CA THR A 308 -10.39 -19.73 -7.10
C THR A 308 -9.91 -19.27 -5.73
N SER A 309 -10.77 -18.54 -5.02
CA SER A 309 -10.55 -18.15 -3.61
C SER A 309 -11.61 -18.66 -2.64
N SER A 310 -12.62 -19.38 -3.14
CA SER A 310 -13.72 -19.94 -2.35
C SER A 310 -14.09 -21.32 -2.89
N TYR A 311 -14.35 -22.26 -1.97
CA TYR A 311 -14.93 -23.55 -2.31
C TYR A 311 -16.45 -23.43 -2.45
N TYR A 312 -16.97 -24.03 -3.50
CA TYR A 312 -18.38 -24.35 -3.65
C TYR A 312 -18.59 -25.82 -3.26
N PRO A 313 -19.74 -26.23 -2.68
CA PRO A 313 -19.92 -27.58 -2.13
C PRO A 313 -19.81 -28.74 -3.12
N ASP A 314 -19.96 -28.48 -4.42
CA ASP A 314 -19.87 -29.48 -5.47
C ASP A 314 -18.40 -29.79 -5.79
N LYS A 315 -17.97 -31.04 -5.55
CA LYS A 315 -16.60 -31.53 -5.83
C LYS A 315 -16.52 -32.44 -7.05
N THR A 316 -17.62 -32.65 -7.76
CA THR A 316 -17.68 -33.62 -8.86
C THR A 316 -16.79 -33.24 -10.05
N TYR A 317 -16.29 -31.99 -10.10
CA TYR A 317 -15.33 -31.53 -11.11
C TYR A 317 -13.89 -32.01 -10.89
N GLU A 318 -13.52 -32.42 -9.66
CA GLU A 318 -12.11 -32.67 -9.29
C GLU A 318 -11.50 -33.82 -10.11
N GLU A 319 -12.22 -34.93 -10.26
CA GLU A 319 -11.77 -36.09 -11.05
C GLU A 319 -11.62 -35.72 -12.54
N LEU A 320 -12.60 -34.99 -13.09
CA LEU A 320 -12.56 -34.52 -14.48
C LEU A 320 -11.37 -33.59 -14.73
N PHE A 321 -11.09 -32.66 -13.82
CA PHE A 321 -9.93 -31.77 -13.94
C PHE A 321 -8.62 -32.54 -13.87
N LYS A 322 -8.52 -33.54 -13.00
CA LYS A 322 -7.35 -34.42 -12.91
C LYS A 322 -7.15 -35.21 -14.22
N GLU A 323 -8.19 -35.82 -14.76
CA GLU A 323 -8.15 -36.59 -16.01
C GLU A 323 -7.75 -35.70 -17.21
N ALA A 324 -8.34 -34.50 -17.31
CA ALA A 324 -8.07 -33.57 -18.39
C ALA A 324 -6.75 -32.77 -18.22
N GLY A 325 -6.02 -32.96 -17.11
CA GLY A 325 -4.78 -32.24 -16.81
C GLY A 325 -4.99 -30.73 -16.58
N ILE A 326 -6.12 -30.34 -16.01
CA ILE A 326 -6.39 -28.95 -15.60
C ILE A 326 -5.75 -28.71 -14.24
N LYS A 327 -4.83 -27.75 -14.17
CA LYS A 327 -4.27 -27.33 -12.88
C LYS A 327 -5.34 -26.57 -12.09
N PHE A 328 -5.65 -27.04 -10.88
CA PHE A 328 -6.61 -26.39 -9.99
C PHE A 328 -5.89 -25.78 -8.79
N ASP A 329 -5.96 -24.46 -8.64
CA ASP A 329 -5.35 -23.74 -7.53
C ASP A 329 -6.40 -23.02 -6.68
N ILE A 330 -6.24 -23.09 -5.37
CA ILE A 330 -7.00 -22.28 -4.43
C ILE A 330 -6.05 -21.31 -3.76
N ILE A 331 -6.36 -20.02 -3.86
CA ILE A 331 -5.58 -18.96 -3.21
C ILE A 331 -6.40 -18.33 -2.09
N LYS A 332 -5.71 -17.70 -1.12
CA LYS A 332 -6.37 -16.88 -0.12
C LYS A 332 -7.11 -15.72 -0.80
N LYS A 333 -8.36 -15.46 -0.39
CA LYS A 333 -9.12 -14.29 -0.85
C LYS A 333 -8.30 -13.01 -0.64
N PRO A 334 -7.99 -12.24 -1.71
CA PRO A 334 -7.24 -11.00 -1.58
C PRO A 334 -8.10 -9.90 -0.93
N ASP A 335 -7.44 -8.89 -0.36
CA ASP A 335 -8.09 -7.65 0.09
C ASP A 335 -8.74 -6.96 -1.10
N LEU A 336 -10.07 -6.84 -1.17
CA LEU A 336 -10.77 -6.35 -2.36
C LEU A 336 -10.71 -4.83 -2.55
N SER A 337 -10.11 -4.08 -1.61
CA SER A 337 -9.91 -2.65 -1.79
C SER A 337 -9.05 -2.36 -3.03
N ILE A 338 -9.45 -1.31 -3.76
CA ILE A 338 -8.67 -0.76 -4.88
C ILE A 338 -7.78 0.34 -4.31
N THR A 339 -6.47 0.15 -4.44
CA THR A 339 -5.47 1.14 -4.04
C THR A 339 -5.15 2.02 -5.23
N THR A 340 -5.39 3.32 -5.09
CA THR A 340 -5.06 4.37 -6.06
C THR A 340 -3.92 5.24 -5.54
N LEU A 341 -3.19 5.87 -6.46
CA LEU A 341 -2.18 6.90 -6.21
C LEU A 341 -2.77 8.25 -6.67
N ASP A 342 -3.84 8.69 -6.01
CA ASP A 342 -4.56 9.94 -6.28
C ASP A 342 -4.07 11.10 -5.40
#